data_AF-A0A533YUM8-F1
#
_entry.id   AF-A0A533YUM8-F1
#
_cell.length_a   1.000
_cell.length_b   1.000
_cell.length_c   1.000
_cell.angle_alpha   90.00
_cell.angle_beta   90.00
_cell.angle_gamma   90.00
#
_symmetry.space_group_name_H-M   'P 1'
#
loop_
_entity.id
_entity.type
_entity.pdbx_description
1 polymer ?
#
loop_
_entity_poly.entity_id
_entity_poly.type
_entity_poly.pdbx_seq_one_letter_code
_entity_poly.pdbx_strand_id
1 'polypeptide(L)'
;MANDKAAAIQKAQELAAQGRFDQGISQLRKLLDDSSNDANVYNAIGDLYLKQNSTAEAIQVFLDAARVFARDGFGIKAIAIFKKILKVDPGRAEIYTLQGDLNADRGLMSNAIADYLSGAKLYLKTGDSVRALDLYRKIIKLNPANMSVRLKAGELCLGQGLVEEALREYLAVANDY
;
A
#
# COMPACT_ATOMS: atom_id res chain seq x y z
N MET A 1 9.59 23.80 17.29
CA MET A 1 8.68 22.66 16.99
C MET A 1 8.92 22.02 15.61
N ALA A 2 8.95 22.74 14.48
CA ALA A 2 9.32 22.15 13.17
C ALA A 2 10.86 22.09 12.95
N ASN A 3 11.56 23.13 13.39
CA ASN A 3 13.02 23.25 13.23
C ASN A 3 13.78 22.20 14.06
N ASP A 4 13.29 21.90 15.26
CA ASP A 4 13.89 20.91 16.17
C ASP A 4 13.81 19.49 15.61
N LYS A 5 12.70 19.16 14.92
CA LYS A 5 12.50 17.86 14.25
C LYS A 5 13.43 17.71 13.05
N ALA A 6 13.57 18.75 12.22
CA ALA A 6 14.49 18.74 11.09
C ALA A 6 15.94 18.55 11.54
N ALA A 7 16.37 19.27 12.58
CA ALA A 7 17.69 19.12 13.17
C ALA A 7 17.92 17.70 13.75
N ALA A 8 16.92 17.12 14.42
CA ALA A 8 17.01 15.77 14.94
C ALA A 8 17.10 14.71 13.82
N ILE A 9 16.37 14.89 12.71
CA ILE A 9 16.49 14.04 11.51
C ILE A 9 17.89 14.12 10.91
N GLN A 10 18.44 15.32 10.74
CA GLN A 10 19.79 15.50 10.23
C GLN A 10 20.83 14.81 11.12
N LYS A 11 20.76 15.02 12.44
CA LYS A 11 21.64 14.37 13.41
C LYS A 11 21.54 12.85 13.38
N ALA A 12 20.34 12.30 13.23
CA ALA A 12 20.14 10.85 13.10
C ALA A 12 20.76 10.30 11.81
N GLN A 13 20.70 11.05 10.70
CA GLN A 13 21.36 10.70 9.45
C GLN A 13 22.89 10.75 9.55
N GLU A 14 23.45 11.73 10.27
CA GLU A 14 24.89 11.81 10.57
C GLU A 14 25.36 10.62 11.42
N LEU A 15 24.60 10.24 12.45
CA LEU A 15 24.88 9.04 13.24
C LEU A 15 24.85 7.77 12.38
N ALA A 16 23.87 7.66 11.47
CA ALA A 16 23.79 6.54 10.54
C ALA A 16 24.98 6.51 9.56
N ALA A 17 25.48 7.66 9.10
CA ALA A 17 26.69 7.73 8.28
C ALA A 17 27.96 7.26 9.02
N GLN A 18 27.96 7.32 10.35
CA GLN A 18 28.99 6.76 11.23
C GLN A 18 28.75 5.28 11.59
N GLY A 19 27.74 4.63 10.99
CA GLY A 19 27.33 3.25 11.32
C GLY A 19 26.54 3.11 12.64
N ARG A 20 26.24 4.22 13.33
CA ARG A 20 25.53 4.24 14.62
C ARG A 20 24.01 4.28 14.41
N PHE A 21 23.47 3.32 13.67
CA PHE A 21 22.06 3.27 13.29
C PHE A 21 21.11 3.26 14.49
N ASP A 22 21.36 2.39 15.47
CA ASP A 22 20.49 2.22 16.64
C ASP A 22 20.34 3.52 17.44
N GLN A 23 21.43 4.29 17.55
CA GLN A 23 21.41 5.58 18.24
C GLN A 23 20.63 6.64 17.47
N GLY A 24 20.81 6.69 16.14
CA GLY A 24 20.02 7.58 15.28
C GLY A 24 18.52 7.25 15.33
N ILE A 25 18.17 5.98 15.24
CA ILE A 25 16.80 5.49 15.34
C ILE A 25 16.20 5.79 16.72
N SER A 26 16.94 5.52 17.81
CA SER A 26 16.50 5.83 19.18
C SER A 26 16.23 7.32 19.36
N GLN A 27 17.08 8.20 18.81
CA GLN A 27 16.87 9.65 18.86
C GLN A 27 15.59 10.07 18.14
N LEU A 28 15.32 9.50 16.95
CA LEU A 28 14.09 9.79 16.21
C LEU A 28 12.84 9.26 16.92
N ARG A 29 12.91 8.07 17.52
CA ARG A 29 11.79 7.49 18.26
C ARG A 29 11.38 8.35 19.47
N LYS A 30 12.31 9.09 20.08
CA LYS A 30 11.98 10.03 21.17
C LYS A 30 11.11 11.22 20.72
N LEU A 31 11.04 11.49 19.41
CA LEU A 31 10.16 12.51 18.85
C LEU A 31 8.73 11.99 18.64
N LEU A 32 8.53 10.68 18.75
CA LEU A 32 7.24 10.02 18.68
C LEU A 32 6.79 9.74 20.12
N ASP A 33 5.78 10.47 20.57
CA ASP A 33 5.13 10.24 21.86
C ASP A 33 3.61 10.02 21.65
N ASP A 34 2.88 9.75 22.72
CA ASP A 34 1.44 9.45 22.65
C ASP A 34 0.61 10.58 22.01
N SER A 35 1.15 11.81 21.93
CA SER A 35 0.52 12.98 21.35
C SER A 35 1.05 13.36 19.96
N SER A 36 2.23 12.88 19.57
CA SER A 36 2.93 13.26 18.34
C SER A 36 3.23 12.05 17.46
N ASN A 37 2.36 11.82 16.48
CA ASN A 37 2.58 10.84 15.42
C ASN A 37 2.95 11.56 14.12
N ASP A 38 4.24 11.64 13.79
CA ASP A 38 4.74 12.41 12.64
C ASP A 38 5.24 11.49 11.52
N ALA A 39 4.56 11.56 10.37
CA ALA A 39 4.88 10.73 9.21
C ALA A 39 6.30 10.95 8.67
N ASN A 40 6.87 12.17 8.79
CA ASN A 40 8.23 12.43 8.34
C ASN A 40 9.27 11.76 9.24
N VAL A 41 8.99 11.71 10.56
CA VAL A 41 9.85 11.02 11.52
C VAL A 41 9.83 9.52 11.28
N TYR A 42 8.64 8.92 11.07
CA TYR A 42 8.54 7.52 10.67
C TYR A 42 9.28 7.24 9.37
N ASN A 43 9.09 8.06 8.34
CA ASN A 43 9.80 7.90 7.06
C ASN A 43 11.33 7.95 7.26
N ALA A 44 11.84 8.86 8.09
CA ALA A 44 13.26 8.94 8.40
C ALA A 44 13.78 7.69 9.14
N ILE A 45 13.01 7.16 10.10
CA ILE A 45 13.35 5.91 10.79
C ILE A 45 13.38 4.73 9.80
N GLY A 46 12.39 4.63 8.91
CA GLY A 46 12.35 3.57 7.89
C GLY A 46 13.55 3.63 6.94
N ASP A 47 13.96 4.84 6.54
CA ASP A 47 15.17 5.05 5.73
C ASP A 47 16.45 4.61 6.46
N LEU A 48 16.53 4.81 7.79
CA LEU A 48 17.66 4.32 8.58
C LEU A 48 17.67 2.79 8.69
N TYR A 49 16.51 2.17 8.92
CA TYR A 49 16.42 0.71 8.94
C TYR A 49 16.81 0.09 7.59
N LEU A 50 16.41 0.68 6.46
CA LEU A 50 16.86 0.21 5.14
C LEU A 50 18.39 0.31 4.99
N LYS A 51 19.01 1.41 5.44
CA LYS A 51 20.47 1.55 5.42
C LYS A 51 21.18 0.54 6.33
N GLN A 52 20.52 0.10 7.40
CA GLN A 52 21.00 -0.95 8.31
C GLN A 52 20.77 -2.37 7.75
N ASN A 53 20.12 -2.52 6.58
CA ASN A 53 19.65 -3.79 6.01
C ASN A 53 18.54 -4.49 6.84
N SER A 54 17.88 -3.74 7.72
CA SER A 54 16.72 -4.18 8.52
C SER A 54 15.42 -3.96 7.76
N THR A 55 15.24 -4.71 6.66
CA THR A 55 14.13 -4.49 5.71
C THR A 55 12.75 -4.70 6.35
N ALA A 56 12.60 -5.68 7.23
CA ALA A 56 11.31 -5.97 7.86
C ALA A 56 10.85 -4.81 8.76
N GLU A 57 11.76 -4.29 9.57
CA GLU A 57 11.54 -3.15 10.45
C GLU A 57 11.26 -1.87 9.64
N ALA A 58 12.02 -1.66 8.55
CA ALA A 58 11.78 -0.54 7.65
C ALA A 58 10.35 -0.55 7.10
N ILE A 59 9.87 -1.71 6.65
CA ILE A 59 8.51 -1.86 6.10
C ILE A 59 7.46 -1.50 7.15
N GLN A 60 7.58 -1.99 8.39
CA GLN A 60 6.62 -1.68 9.45
C GLN A 60 6.55 -0.18 9.73
N VAL A 61 7.71 0.46 9.85
CA VAL A 61 7.77 1.90 10.12
C VAL A 61 7.29 2.73 8.92
N PHE A 62 7.55 2.29 7.69
CA PHE A 62 6.96 2.93 6.50
C PHE A 62 5.44 2.79 6.45
N LEU A 63 4.86 1.66 6.88
CA LEU A 63 3.42 1.52 6.98
C LEU A 63 2.82 2.55 7.95
N ASP A 64 3.48 2.80 9.09
CA ASP A 64 3.08 3.84 10.03
C ASP A 64 3.16 5.24 9.40
N ALA A 65 4.24 5.55 8.68
CA ALA A 65 4.36 6.81 7.93
C ALA A 65 3.23 6.99 6.91
N ALA A 66 2.96 5.96 6.11
CA ALA A 66 1.91 5.99 5.10
C ALA A 66 0.52 6.17 5.72
N ARG A 67 0.24 5.49 6.83
CA ARG A 67 -1.03 5.61 7.57
C ARG A 67 -1.23 7.02 8.11
N VAL A 68 -0.20 7.63 8.71
CA VAL A 68 -0.28 9.01 9.19
C VAL A 68 -0.48 9.99 8.03
N PHE A 69 0.28 9.87 6.94
CA PHE A 69 0.07 10.70 5.76
C PHE A 69 -1.34 10.56 5.18
N ALA A 70 -1.87 9.34 5.09
CA ALA A 70 -3.22 9.09 4.58
C ALA A 70 -4.28 9.73 5.49
N ARG A 71 -4.19 9.51 6.81
CA ARG A 71 -5.09 10.11 7.81
C ARG A 71 -5.09 11.63 7.74
N ASP A 72 -3.94 12.24 7.53
CA ASP A 72 -3.77 13.69 7.46
C ASP A 72 -4.12 14.27 6.07
N GLY A 73 -4.67 13.46 5.15
CA GLY A 73 -5.09 13.89 3.81
C GLY A 73 -3.96 14.02 2.79
N PHE A 74 -2.73 13.66 3.15
CA PHE A 74 -1.56 13.71 2.27
C PHE A 74 -1.41 12.44 1.41
N GLY A 75 -2.45 12.08 0.66
CA GLY A 75 -2.50 10.84 -0.14
C GLY A 75 -1.33 10.65 -1.11
N ILE A 76 -0.82 11.74 -1.74
CA ILE A 76 0.38 11.67 -2.61
C ILE A 76 1.61 11.18 -1.82
N LYS A 77 1.80 11.70 -0.59
CA LYS A 77 2.92 11.32 0.26
C LYS A 77 2.78 9.87 0.73
N ALA A 78 1.58 9.45 1.13
CA ALA A 78 1.31 8.05 1.49
C ALA A 78 1.63 7.08 0.33
N ILE A 79 1.20 7.40 -0.90
CA ILE A 79 1.52 6.61 -2.10
C ILE A 79 3.04 6.55 -2.34
N ALA A 80 3.77 7.64 -2.12
CA ALA A 80 5.23 7.65 -2.24
C ALA A 80 5.90 6.71 -1.23
N ILE A 81 5.39 6.64 0.01
CA ILE A 81 5.87 5.68 1.01
C ILE A 81 5.54 4.24 0.60
N PHE A 82 4.34 3.97 0.10
CA PHE A 82 4.00 2.64 -0.43
C PHE A 82 4.91 2.21 -1.58
N LYS A 83 5.31 3.13 -2.46
CA LYS A 83 6.31 2.85 -3.50
C LYS A 83 7.69 2.49 -2.93
N LYS A 84 8.10 3.07 -1.80
CA LYS A 84 9.33 2.64 -1.10
C LYS A 84 9.22 1.19 -0.61
N ILE A 85 8.08 0.83 -0.02
CA ILE A 85 7.82 -0.54 0.44
C ILE A 85 7.89 -1.53 -0.74
N LEU A 86 7.17 -1.25 -1.83
CA LEU A 86 7.14 -2.13 -3.00
C LEU A 86 8.49 -2.24 -3.72
N LYS A 87 9.37 -1.23 -3.59
CA LYS A 87 10.73 -1.32 -4.14
C LYS A 87 11.57 -2.38 -3.43
N VAL A 88 11.37 -2.58 -2.13
CA VAL A 88 12.13 -3.54 -1.32
C VAL A 88 11.42 -4.88 -1.19
N ASP A 89 10.09 -4.89 -1.24
CA ASP A 89 9.26 -6.09 -1.19
C ASP A 89 8.09 -5.98 -2.18
N PRO A 90 8.31 -6.29 -3.48
CA PRO A 90 7.28 -6.22 -4.52
C PRO A 90 6.16 -7.25 -4.34
N GLY A 91 6.33 -8.24 -3.45
CA GLY A 91 5.39 -9.33 -3.24
C GLY A 91 4.19 -8.97 -2.36
N ARG A 92 4.18 -7.78 -1.77
CA ARG A 92 3.13 -7.35 -0.83
C ARG A 92 1.87 -6.86 -1.52
N ALA A 93 1.00 -7.81 -1.82
CA ALA A 93 -0.32 -7.55 -2.39
C ALA A 93 -1.16 -6.55 -1.57
N GLU A 94 -0.98 -6.51 -0.24
CA GLU A 94 -1.70 -5.55 0.61
C GLU A 94 -1.34 -4.09 0.29
N ILE A 95 -0.11 -3.82 -0.13
CA ILE A 95 0.34 -2.44 -0.43
C ILE A 95 -0.31 -1.92 -1.70
N TYR A 96 -0.45 -2.77 -2.72
CA TYR A 96 -1.20 -2.44 -3.93
C TYR A 96 -2.68 -2.17 -3.62
N THR A 97 -3.27 -2.91 -2.68
CA THR A 97 -4.65 -2.66 -2.24
C THR A 97 -4.78 -1.27 -1.63
N LEU A 98 -3.89 -0.91 -0.70
CA LEU A 98 -3.89 0.41 -0.03
C LEU A 98 -3.60 1.56 -1.01
N GLN A 99 -2.69 1.38 -1.97
CA GLN A 99 -2.43 2.37 -3.02
C GLN A 99 -3.65 2.55 -3.93
N GLY A 100 -4.30 1.46 -4.32
CA GLY A 100 -5.50 1.50 -5.13
C GLY A 100 -6.65 2.23 -4.44
N ASP A 101 -6.84 1.98 -3.14
CA ASP A 101 -7.85 2.66 -2.31
C ASP A 101 -7.60 4.17 -2.28
N LEU A 102 -6.36 4.60 -2.00
CA LEU A 102 -6.00 6.02 -2.02
C LEU A 102 -6.14 6.67 -3.40
N ASN A 103 -5.86 5.94 -4.48
CA ASN A 103 -6.04 6.46 -5.83
C ASN A 103 -7.54 6.58 -6.18
N ALA A 104 -8.37 5.63 -5.75
CA ALA A 104 -9.80 5.64 -5.95
C ALA A 104 -10.47 6.82 -5.22
N ASP A 105 -10.12 7.03 -3.94
CA ASP A 105 -10.61 8.15 -3.12
C ASP A 105 -10.28 9.51 -3.72
N ARG A 106 -9.18 9.58 -4.49
CA ARG A 106 -8.73 10.80 -5.20
C ARG A 106 -9.29 10.93 -6.61
N GLY A 107 -10.18 10.02 -7.04
CA GLY A 107 -10.75 10.01 -8.39
C GLY A 107 -9.77 9.57 -9.49
N LEU A 108 -8.60 9.04 -9.13
CA LEU A 108 -7.58 8.56 -10.07
C LEU A 108 -7.88 7.11 -10.50
N MET A 109 -9.01 6.91 -11.17
CA MET A 109 -9.56 5.59 -11.47
C MET A 109 -8.58 4.68 -12.23
N SER A 110 -7.88 5.20 -13.24
CA SER A 110 -6.91 4.41 -14.01
C SER A 110 -5.76 3.89 -13.15
N ASN A 111 -5.26 4.70 -12.21
CA ASN A 111 -4.20 4.29 -11.28
C ASN A 111 -4.75 3.27 -10.28
N ALA A 112 -5.94 3.50 -9.74
CA ALA A 112 -6.57 2.57 -8.81
C ALA A 112 -6.78 1.19 -9.43
N ILE A 113 -7.27 1.14 -10.67
CA ILE A 113 -7.45 -0.11 -11.43
C ILE A 113 -6.10 -0.82 -11.65
N ALA A 114 -5.05 -0.09 -12.03
CA ALA A 114 -3.72 -0.68 -12.22
C ALA A 114 -3.13 -1.27 -10.92
N ASP A 115 -3.32 -0.57 -9.80
CA ASP A 115 -2.88 -1.03 -8.49
C ASP A 115 -3.67 -2.29 -8.06
N TYR A 116 -5.00 -2.26 -8.15
CA TYR A 116 -5.84 -3.42 -7.84
C TYR A 116 -5.53 -4.63 -8.71
N LEU A 117 -5.28 -4.45 -10.01
CA LEU A 117 -4.88 -5.56 -10.89
C LEU A 117 -3.55 -6.19 -10.46
N SER A 118 -2.59 -5.36 -10.04
CA SER A 118 -1.29 -5.82 -9.53
C SER A 118 -1.45 -6.60 -8.23
N GLY A 119 -2.24 -6.08 -7.28
CA GLY A 119 -2.57 -6.78 -6.03
C GLY A 119 -3.30 -8.10 -6.27
N ALA A 120 -4.31 -8.10 -7.15
CA ALA A 120 -5.09 -9.30 -7.46
C ALA A 120 -4.21 -10.40 -8.07
N LYS A 121 -3.30 -10.03 -8.99
CA LYS A 121 -2.33 -10.97 -9.58
C LYS A 121 -1.44 -11.61 -8.51
N LEU A 122 -0.99 -10.83 -7.52
CA LEU A 122 -0.16 -11.35 -6.43
C LEU A 122 -0.96 -12.28 -5.50
N TYR A 123 -2.18 -11.91 -5.14
CA TYR A 123 -3.06 -12.78 -4.34
C TYR A 123 -3.36 -14.10 -5.05
N LEU A 124 -3.63 -14.09 -6.35
CA LEU A 124 -3.80 -15.32 -7.14
C LEU A 124 -2.54 -16.18 -7.11
N LYS A 125 -1.35 -15.57 -7.23
CA LYS A 125 -0.08 -16.28 -7.17
C LYS A 125 0.15 -16.97 -5.82
N THR A 126 -0.35 -16.39 -4.72
CA THR A 126 -0.27 -16.98 -3.38
C THR A 126 -1.47 -17.86 -3.03
N GLY A 127 -2.38 -18.13 -3.98
CA GLY A 127 -3.58 -18.95 -3.77
C GLY A 127 -4.73 -18.26 -3.04
N ASP A 128 -4.63 -16.95 -2.78
CA ASP A 128 -5.65 -16.17 -2.08
C ASP A 128 -6.70 -15.64 -3.07
N SER A 129 -7.50 -16.56 -3.61
CA SER A 129 -8.54 -16.22 -4.60
C SER A 129 -9.64 -15.34 -4.03
N VAL A 130 -9.86 -15.36 -2.71
CA VAL A 130 -10.85 -14.52 -2.02
C VAL A 130 -10.44 -13.04 -2.09
N ARG A 131 -9.22 -12.70 -1.65
CA ARG A 131 -8.74 -11.31 -1.73
C ARG A 131 -8.54 -10.84 -3.18
N ALA A 132 -8.17 -11.74 -4.10
CA ALA A 132 -8.13 -11.41 -5.51
C ALA A 132 -9.51 -11.03 -6.07
N LEU A 133 -10.55 -11.79 -5.72
CA LEU A 133 -11.93 -11.51 -6.13
C LEU A 133 -12.43 -10.17 -5.56
N ASP A 134 -12.09 -9.83 -4.32
CA ASP A 134 -12.44 -8.53 -3.73
C ASP A 134 -11.82 -7.35 -4.50
N LEU A 135 -10.58 -7.48 -4.96
CA LEU A 135 -9.95 -6.46 -5.81
C LEU A 135 -10.61 -6.37 -7.18
N TYR A 136 -11.04 -7.49 -7.77
CA TYR A 136 -11.82 -7.46 -9.01
C TYR A 136 -13.18 -6.78 -8.82
N ARG A 137 -13.88 -7.03 -7.71
CA ARG A 137 -15.12 -6.31 -7.36
C ARG A 137 -14.88 -4.80 -7.25
N LYS A 138 -13.78 -4.37 -6.62
CA LYS A 138 -13.39 -2.94 -6.58
C LYS A 138 -13.18 -2.37 -7.98
N ILE A 139 -12.51 -3.11 -8.88
CA ILE A 139 -12.31 -2.67 -10.28
C ILE A 139 -13.65 -2.58 -11.03
N ILE A 140 -14.53 -3.57 -10.90
CA ILE A 140 -15.85 -3.59 -11.55
C ILE A 140 -16.69 -2.41 -11.08
N LYS A 141 -16.62 -2.05 -9.80
CA LYS A 141 -17.29 -0.86 -9.27
C LYS A 141 -16.77 0.44 -9.92
N LEU A 142 -15.46 0.53 -10.18
CA LEU A 142 -14.84 1.71 -10.81
C LEU A 142 -15.05 1.76 -12.32
N ASN A 143 -15.03 0.61 -12.99
CA ASN A 143 -15.24 0.47 -14.42
C ASN A 143 -16.11 -0.76 -14.70
N PRO A 144 -17.45 -0.58 -14.69
CA PRO A 144 -18.39 -1.67 -14.94
C PRO A 144 -18.29 -2.28 -16.34
N ALA A 145 -17.69 -1.60 -17.31
CA ALA A 145 -17.52 -2.10 -18.68
C ALA A 145 -16.23 -2.94 -18.86
N ASN A 146 -15.45 -3.17 -17.80
CA ASN A 146 -14.23 -3.96 -17.89
C ASN A 146 -14.55 -5.47 -17.97
N MET A 147 -14.90 -5.93 -19.17
CA MET A 147 -15.29 -7.32 -19.44
C MET A 147 -14.22 -8.34 -19.01
N SER A 148 -12.94 -8.02 -19.24
CA SER A 148 -11.83 -8.91 -18.87
C SER A 148 -11.79 -9.19 -17.36
N VAL A 149 -12.06 -8.17 -16.54
CA VAL A 149 -12.10 -8.35 -15.08
C VAL A 149 -13.37 -9.06 -14.64
N ARG A 150 -14.52 -8.79 -15.27
CA ARG A 150 -15.76 -9.52 -15.00
C ARG A 150 -15.64 -11.01 -15.29
N LEU A 151 -15.05 -11.39 -16.41
CA LEU A 151 -14.80 -12.80 -16.74
C LEU A 151 -13.95 -13.48 -15.65
N LYS A 152 -12.84 -12.85 -15.24
CA LYS A 152 -11.98 -13.36 -14.17
C LYS A 152 -12.69 -13.44 -12.82
N ALA A 153 -13.54 -12.46 -12.50
CA ALA A 153 -14.35 -12.49 -11.28
C ALA A 153 -15.35 -13.65 -11.33
N GLY A 154 -16.03 -13.86 -12.46
CA GLY A 154 -16.94 -14.99 -12.66
C GLY A 154 -16.24 -16.34 -12.53
N GLU A 155 -15.05 -16.51 -13.12
CA GLU A 155 -14.24 -17.71 -12.98
C GLU A 155 -13.86 -18.00 -11.52
N LEU A 156 -13.43 -16.97 -10.77
CA LEU A 156 -13.12 -17.11 -9.35
C LEU A 156 -14.36 -17.44 -8.52
N CYS A 157 -15.50 -16.81 -8.82
CA CYS A 157 -16.77 -17.09 -8.18
C CYS A 157 -17.19 -18.56 -8.38
N LEU A 158 -17.09 -19.10 -9.60
CA LEU A 158 -17.36 -20.53 -9.85
C LEU A 158 -16.43 -21.43 -9.05
N GLY A 159 -15.13 -21.14 -9.03
CA GLY A 159 -14.15 -21.91 -8.26
C GLY A 159 -14.42 -21.91 -6.75
N GLN A 160 -15.11 -20.87 -6.24
CA GLN A 160 -15.52 -20.74 -4.84
C GLN A 160 -16.96 -21.22 -4.56
N GLY A 161 -17.68 -21.74 -5.57
CA GLY A 161 -19.08 -22.15 -5.45
C GLY A 161 -20.09 -21.00 -5.40
N LEU A 162 -19.68 -19.77 -5.67
CA LEU A 162 -20.52 -18.57 -5.74
C LEU A 162 -21.23 -18.48 -7.11
N VAL A 163 -22.05 -19.49 -7.42
CA VAL A 163 -22.65 -19.68 -8.75
C VAL A 163 -23.49 -18.48 -9.19
N GLU A 164 -24.30 -17.92 -8.29
CA GLU A 164 -25.16 -16.76 -8.59
C GLU A 164 -24.35 -15.50 -8.95
N GLU A 165 -23.24 -15.28 -8.25
CA GLU A 165 -22.35 -14.16 -8.57
C GLU A 165 -21.63 -14.39 -9.89
N ALA A 166 -21.17 -15.61 -10.16
CA ALA A 166 -20.55 -15.94 -11.43
C ALA A 166 -21.50 -15.71 -12.61
N LEU A 167 -22.75 -16.17 -12.49
CA LEU A 167 -23.76 -15.98 -13.52
C LEU A 167 -24.02 -14.48 -13.78
N ARG A 168 -24.10 -13.67 -12.71
CA ARG A 168 -24.26 -12.22 -12.84
C ARG A 168 -23.12 -11.59 -13.65
N GLU A 169 -21.87 -11.96 -13.35
CA GLU A 169 -20.72 -11.42 -14.06
C GLU A 169 -20.68 -11.87 -15.53
N TYR A 170 -21.01 -13.13 -15.81
CA TYR A 170 -21.06 -13.64 -17.20
C TYR A 170 -22.20 -13.02 -18.02
N LEU A 171 -23.38 -12.85 -17.44
CA LEU A 171 -24.49 -12.17 -18.12
C LEU A 171 -24.17 -10.71 -18.40
N ALA A 172 -23.50 -10.02 -17.48
CA ALA A 172 -23.05 -8.65 -17.72
C ALA A 172 -22.08 -8.56 -18.91
N VAL A 173 -21.19 -9.54 -19.09
CA VAL A 173 -20.30 -9.60 -20.27
C VAL A 173 -21.08 -9.94 -21.53
N ALA A 174 -22.02 -10.89 -21.48
CA ALA A 174 -22.78 -11.34 -22.65
C ALA A 174 -23.75 -10.27 -23.20
N ASN A 175 -24.29 -9.41 -22.33
CA ASN A 175 -25.20 -8.34 -22.72
C ASN A 175 -24.51 -7.12 -23.36
N ASP A 176 -23.18 -7.03 -23.25
CA ASP A 176 -22.37 -5.96 -23.84
C ASP A 176 -21.86 -6.32 -25.27
N TYR A 177 -22.26 -7.49 -25.80
CA TYR A 177 -22.03 -7.95 -27.19
C TYR A 177 -23.28 -7.76 -28.06
#